data_AF-A0AAW7TDD8-F1
#
_entry.id   AF-A0AAW7TDD8-F1
#
_cell.length_a   1.000
_cell.length_b   1.000
_cell.length_c   1.000
_cell.angle_alpha   90.00
_cell.angle_beta   90.00
_cell.angle_gamma   90.00
#
_symmetry.space_group_name_H-M   'P 1'
#
loop_
_entity.id
_entity.type
_entity.pdbx_description
1 polymer ?
#
loop_
_entity_poly.entity_id
_entity_poly.type
_entity_poly.pdbx_seq_one_letter_code
_entity_poly.pdbx_strand_id
1 'polypeptide(L)'
;MKENMTIISNRQIAKGIYELTLAGSLVQRMRTPGQFVHMKVANSGPLLRRPLSLCDMNLEANECTIIYRAEGAGTTLLSQKLPGDTVDVLGPLGNGFPISALSSGQRALLVGGGIGVPPLYELAKQLVKKGVFVTIVLGFQTKDVAFYEERFASFGETYVATVDGSYGMKGFVTDVIHHYRLSFDVLYACGPKPMLRALANEFPHQDVYLSLEERMGCGVGACFACVCRVPHSETAYKKVCSDGPVFRAGEVVL
;
A
#
# COMPACT_ATOMS: atom_id res chain seq x y z
N MET A 1 18.88 5.02 3.88
CA MET A 1 19.07 6.49 3.96
C MET A 1 18.01 7.08 4.85
N LYS A 2 18.39 8.08 5.66
CA LYS A 2 17.59 8.61 6.76
C LYS A 2 17.53 10.14 6.67
N GLU A 3 16.37 10.74 6.86
CA GLU A 3 16.16 12.20 6.86
C GLU A 3 15.10 12.58 7.90
N ASN A 4 15.24 13.75 8.54
CA ASN A 4 14.13 14.37 9.27
C ASN A 4 13.29 15.16 8.26
N MET A 5 12.15 14.61 7.86
CA MET A 5 11.24 15.23 6.91
C MET A 5 10.26 16.16 7.62
N THR A 6 9.84 17.22 6.94
CA THR A 6 8.89 18.21 7.47
C THR A 6 7.46 17.80 7.14
N ILE A 7 6.56 17.89 8.12
CA ILE A 7 5.13 17.69 7.90
C ILE A 7 4.56 18.92 7.22
N ILE A 8 4.03 18.75 6.01
CA ILE A 8 3.31 19.80 5.28
C ILE A 8 1.83 19.80 5.66
N SER A 9 1.23 18.62 5.77
CA SER A 9 -0.14 18.45 6.24
C SER A 9 -0.33 17.09 6.90
N ASN A 10 -1.23 17.01 7.88
CA ASN A 10 -1.62 15.77 8.54
C ASN A 10 -3.10 15.87 8.89
N ARG A 11 -3.97 15.30 8.07
CA ARG A 11 -5.42 15.50 8.16
C ARG A 11 -6.16 14.18 8.24
N GLN A 12 -7.18 14.13 9.08
CA GLN A 12 -8.08 12.99 9.12
C GLN A 12 -8.99 13.03 7.88
N ILE A 13 -8.96 11.97 7.05
CA ILE A 13 -9.72 11.86 5.80
C ILE A 13 -10.89 10.86 5.90
N ALA A 14 -10.85 9.97 6.89
CA ALA A 14 -11.93 9.06 7.25
C ALA A 14 -11.79 8.69 8.75
N LYS A 15 -12.72 7.92 9.32
CA LYS A 15 -12.70 7.58 10.75
C LYS A 15 -11.41 6.88 11.16
N GLY A 16 -10.57 7.57 11.94
CA GLY A 16 -9.26 7.08 12.37
C GLY A 16 -8.20 6.97 11.26
N ILE A 17 -8.44 7.48 10.05
CA ILE A 17 -7.53 7.41 8.90
C ILE A 17 -7.01 8.80 8.57
N TYR A 18 -5.69 8.94 8.50
CA TYR A 18 -5.00 10.20 8.31
C TYR A 18 -4.19 10.19 7.02
N GLU A 19 -4.26 11.29 6.28
CA GLU A 19 -3.41 11.65 5.14
C GLU A 19 -2.30 12.56 5.64
N LEU A 20 -1.06 12.09 5.53
CA LEU A 20 0.15 12.80 5.92
C LEU A 20 0.97 13.13 4.68
N THR A 21 1.26 14.41 4.47
CA THR A 21 2.19 14.87 3.44
C THR A 21 3.50 15.29 4.10
N LEU A 22 4.61 14.73 3.63
CA LEU A 22 5.97 15.00 4.09
C LEU A 22 6.79 15.63 2.97
N ALA A 23 7.53 16.69 3.29
CA ALA A 23 8.52 17.28 2.40
C ALA A 23 9.94 16.92 2.85
N GLY A 24 10.80 16.58 1.88
CA GLY A 24 12.21 16.29 2.12
C GLY A 24 12.94 15.78 0.88
N SER A 25 14.27 15.88 0.90
CA SER A 25 15.13 15.46 -0.22
C SER A 25 15.06 13.95 -0.50
N LEU A 26 14.66 13.14 0.50
CA LEU A 26 14.48 11.70 0.37
C LEU A 26 13.48 11.32 -0.74
N VAL A 27 12.51 12.19 -1.02
CA VAL A 27 11.50 12.01 -2.08
C VAL A 27 12.15 11.84 -3.46
N GLN A 28 13.31 12.46 -3.69
CA GLN A 28 14.04 12.31 -4.95
C GLN A 28 14.53 10.88 -5.22
N ARG A 29 14.45 9.98 -4.25
CA ARG A 29 14.80 8.57 -4.40
C ARG A 29 13.58 7.65 -4.48
N MET A 30 12.39 8.20 -4.28
CA MET A 30 11.14 7.45 -4.34
C MET A 30 10.70 7.42 -5.81
N ARG A 31 10.71 6.24 -6.42
CA ARG A 31 10.39 6.04 -7.84
C ARG A 31 9.47 4.84 -8.06
N THR A 32 9.55 3.84 -7.18
CA THR A 32 8.84 2.59 -7.35
C THR A 32 7.56 2.57 -6.51
N PRO A 33 6.37 2.37 -7.10
CA PRO A 33 5.12 2.24 -6.35
C PRO A 33 5.16 0.99 -5.47
N GLY A 34 4.50 1.01 -4.31
CA GLY A 34 4.52 -0.11 -3.35
C GLY A 34 5.75 -0.18 -2.45
N GLN A 35 6.68 0.76 -2.57
CA GLN A 35 7.70 0.98 -1.53
C GLN A 35 7.08 1.64 -0.28
N PHE A 36 7.79 1.53 0.83
CA PHE A 36 7.36 2.08 2.11
C PHE A 36 8.48 2.89 2.77
N VAL A 37 8.14 3.61 3.83
CA VAL A 37 9.10 4.29 4.71
C VAL A 37 8.97 3.77 6.14
N HIS A 38 10.04 3.87 6.92
CA HIS A 38 10.07 3.47 8.32
C HIS A 38 10.20 4.69 9.24
N MET A 39 9.09 5.07 9.87
CA MET A 39 8.96 6.35 10.58
C MET A 39 9.16 6.20 12.08
N LYS A 40 10.07 7.00 12.66
CA LYS A 40 10.21 7.14 14.11
C LYS A 40 9.40 8.34 14.58
N VAL A 41 8.32 8.06 15.30
CA VAL A 41 7.27 9.03 15.64
C VAL A 41 7.52 9.80 16.95
N ALA A 42 8.40 9.30 17.82
CA ALA A 42 8.75 9.91 19.09
C ALA A 42 10.17 9.49 19.57
N ASN A 43 10.78 10.30 20.44
CA ASN A 43 12.12 10.04 20.98
C ASN A 43 12.11 9.17 22.25
N SER A 44 11.15 9.40 23.15
CA SER A 44 11.03 8.70 24.45
C SER A 44 10.29 7.36 24.35
N GLY A 45 9.68 7.07 23.20
CA GLY A 45 8.97 5.83 22.93
C GLY A 45 7.60 6.11 22.32
N PRO A 46 6.98 5.11 21.66
CA PRO A 46 7.46 3.75 21.38
C PRO A 46 8.67 3.67 20.42
N LEU A 47 9.66 2.84 20.76
CA LEU A 47 11.00 2.79 20.12
C LEU A 47 11.02 2.31 18.66
N LEU A 48 10.24 1.27 18.35
CA LEU A 48 10.20 0.70 16.99
C LEU A 48 9.58 1.69 16.01
N ARG A 49 10.14 1.75 14.81
CA ARG A 49 9.60 2.58 13.73
C ARG A 49 8.31 1.96 13.16
N ARG A 50 7.53 2.77 12.44
CA ARG A 50 6.28 2.35 11.79
C ARG A 50 6.55 2.15 10.31
N PRO A 51 6.44 0.94 9.75
CA PRO A 51 6.48 0.76 8.31
C PRO A 51 5.17 1.29 7.73
N LEU A 52 5.24 2.30 6.88
CA LEU A 52 4.07 2.94 6.29
C LEU A 52 4.29 3.09 4.77
N SER A 53 3.33 2.58 4.00
CA SER A 53 3.38 2.58 2.54
C SER A 53 3.32 3.98 1.97
N LEU A 54 4.09 4.23 0.90
CA LEU A 54 4.00 5.46 0.12
C LEU A 54 2.72 5.42 -0.71
N CYS A 55 1.86 6.42 -0.54
CA CYS A 55 0.61 6.57 -1.28
C CYS A 55 0.82 7.33 -2.60
N ASP A 56 1.53 8.46 -2.52
CA ASP A 56 1.78 9.35 -3.66
C ASP A 56 3.18 9.95 -3.55
N MET A 57 3.77 10.25 -4.70
CA MET A 57 5.10 10.84 -4.83
C MET A 57 5.06 12.04 -5.79
N ASN A 58 5.30 13.24 -5.25
CA ASN A 58 5.47 14.48 -6.00
C ASN A 58 6.94 14.91 -5.99
N LEU A 59 7.65 14.55 -7.05
CA LEU A 59 9.08 14.82 -7.17
C LEU A 59 9.39 16.30 -7.39
N GLU A 60 8.49 17.06 -8.01
CA GLU A 60 8.69 18.49 -8.26
C GLU A 60 8.59 19.28 -6.96
N ALA A 61 7.61 18.95 -6.12
CA ALA A 61 7.43 19.56 -4.81
C ALA A 61 8.37 19.01 -3.71
N ASN A 62 9.12 17.93 -3.99
CA ASN A 62 9.82 17.14 -2.96
C ASN A 62 8.90 16.62 -1.86
N GLU A 63 7.68 16.23 -2.22
CA GLU A 63 6.65 15.78 -1.29
C GLU A 63 6.25 14.32 -1.52
N CYS A 64 6.01 13.58 -0.45
CA CYS A 64 5.34 12.29 -0.53
C CYS A 64 4.14 12.25 0.42
N THR A 65 3.13 11.49 0.02
CA THR A 65 1.91 11.27 0.79
C THR A 65 1.90 9.87 1.36
N ILE A 66 1.49 9.75 2.61
CA ILE A 66 1.32 8.50 3.34
C ILE A 66 -0.08 8.53 3.95
N ILE A 67 -0.80 7.41 3.82
CA ILE A 67 -2.09 7.26 4.50
C ILE A 67 -1.95 6.13 5.50
N TYR A 68 -2.39 6.39 6.73
CA TYR A 68 -2.28 5.43 7.83
C TYR A 68 -3.50 5.48 8.72
N ARG A 69 -3.74 4.39 9.44
CA ARG A 69 -4.73 4.36 10.52
C ARG A 69 -4.07 4.69 11.84
N ALA A 70 -4.66 5.61 12.59
CA ALA A 70 -4.30 5.94 13.97
C ALA A 70 -4.75 4.82 14.90
N GLU A 71 -4.05 3.68 14.83
CA GLU A 71 -4.30 2.49 15.62
C GLU A 71 -3.02 2.06 16.36
N GLY A 72 -3.03 2.21 17.68
CA GLY A 72 -1.90 1.95 18.56
C GLY A 72 -1.06 3.19 18.87
N ALA A 73 -0.17 3.05 19.86
CA ALA A 73 0.49 4.20 20.49
C ALA A 73 1.28 5.08 19.50
N GLY A 74 1.98 4.49 18.53
CA GLY A 74 2.84 5.26 17.64
C GLY A 74 2.12 6.05 16.55
N THR A 75 1.15 5.42 15.88
CA THR A 75 0.34 6.10 14.86
C THR A 75 -0.64 7.09 15.50
N THR A 76 -1.08 6.85 16.74
CA THR A 76 -1.83 7.84 17.53
C THR A 76 -0.99 9.07 17.86
N LEU A 77 0.30 8.90 18.20
CA LEU A 77 1.22 10.04 18.36
C LEU A 77 1.48 10.75 17.03
N LEU A 78 1.61 10.00 15.94
CA LEU A 78 1.78 10.58 14.60
C LEU A 78 0.58 11.44 14.20
N SER A 79 -0.65 11.02 14.53
CA SER A 79 -1.87 11.77 14.20
C SER A 79 -2.03 13.08 14.98
N GLN A 80 -1.26 13.28 16.04
CA GLN A 80 -1.25 14.51 16.83
C GLN A 80 -0.21 15.53 16.34
N LYS A 81 0.68 15.15 15.41
CA LYS A 81 1.68 16.06 14.85
C LYS A 81 1.06 17.06 13.89
N LEU A 82 1.58 18.29 13.93
CA LEU A 82 1.05 19.45 13.21
C LEU A 82 1.94 19.81 12.00
N PRO A 83 1.41 20.57 11.02
CA PRO A 83 2.23 21.18 9.99
C PRO A 83 3.41 21.96 10.59
N GLY A 84 4.60 21.80 10.01
CA GLY A 84 5.86 22.36 10.50
C GLY A 84 6.64 21.45 11.46
N ASP A 85 5.99 20.43 12.06
CA ASP A 85 6.71 19.42 12.83
C ASP A 85 7.64 18.60 11.93
N THR A 86 8.63 17.96 12.54
CA THR A 86 9.51 17.00 11.85
C THR A 86 9.25 15.56 12.30
N VAL A 87 9.54 14.63 11.39
CA VAL A 87 9.55 13.19 11.65
C VAL A 87 10.80 12.56 11.07
N ASP A 88 11.43 11.67 11.84
CA ASP A 88 12.60 10.91 11.43
C ASP A 88 12.17 9.74 10.53
N VAL A 89 12.50 9.84 9.24
CA VAL A 89 12.11 8.92 8.18
C VAL A 89 13.31 8.14 7.66
N LEU A 90 13.16 6.82 7.56
CA LEU A 90 14.11 5.92 6.90
C LEU A 90 13.45 5.38 5.63
N GLY A 91 14.05 5.63 4.46
CA GLY A 91 13.56 5.06 3.20
C GLY A 91 14.09 5.68 1.90
N PRO A 92 13.34 5.54 0.79
CA PRO A 92 12.34 4.48 0.60
C PRO A 92 12.93 3.08 0.83
N LEU A 93 12.10 2.11 1.18
CA LEU A 93 12.46 0.73 1.50
C LEU A 93 11.61 -0.26 0.71
N GLY A 94 12.15 -1.47 0.54
CA GLY A 94 11.50 -2.59 -0.13
C GLY A 94 11.53 -2.53 -1.66
N ASN A 95 11.11 -3.64 -2.25
CA ASN A 95 10.82 -3.87 -3.65
C ASN A 95 9.31 -3.65 -3.88
N GLY A 96 9.00 -2.75 -4.81
CA GLY A 96 7.63 -2.36 -5.12
C GLY A 96 7.00 -3.15 -6.25
N PHE A 97 5.88 -2.65 -6.75
CA PHE A 97 5.12 -3.29 -7.82
C PHE A 97 5.84 -3.18 -9.18
N PRO A 98 5.93 -4.28 -9.95
CA PRO A 98 6.57 -4.27 -11.25
C PRO A 98 5.63 -3.68 -12.30
N ILE A 99 5.79 -2.38 -12.57
CA ILE A 99 5.10 -1.69 -13.67
C ILE A 99 5.52 -2.21 -15.06
N SER A 100 6.64 -2.93 -15.14
CA SER A 100 7.16 -3.55 -16.36
C SER A 100 6.42 -4.83 -16.75
N ALA A 101 5.58 -5.39 -15.87
CA ALA A 101 4.75 -6.55 -16.18
C ALA A 101 3.65 -6.24 -17.21
N LEU A 102 3.38 -4.96 -17.46
CA LEU A 102 2.41 -4.49 -18.43
C LEU A 102 3.05 -3.57 -19.47
N SER A 103 2.45 -3.55 -20.65
CA SER A 103 2.74 -2.67 -21.78
C SER A 103 1.53 -1.77 -22.08
N SER A 104 1.75 -0.70 -22.85
CA SER A 104 0.67 0.20 -23.28
C SER A 104 -0.44 -0.60 -23.99
N GLY A 105 -1.70 -0.26 -23.70
CA GLY A 105 -2.88 -0.95 -24.22
C GLY A 105 -3.31 -2.20 -23.44
N GLN A 106 -2.50 -2.71 -22.50
CA GLN A 106 -2.89 -3.80 -21.61
C GLN A 106 -3.71 -3.29 -20.41
N ARG A 107 -4.31 -4.22 -19.66
CA ARG A 107 -5.25 -3.97 -18.56
C ARG A 107 -4.67 -4.37 -17.22
N ALA A 108 -4.65 -3.43 -16.28
CA ALA A 108 -4.36 -3.66 -14.88
C ALA A 108 -5.63 -3.71 -14.04
N LEU A 109 -5.76 -4.70 -13.17
CA LEU A 109 -6.72 -4.69 -12.07
C LEU A 109 -6.01 -4.38 -10.76
N LEU A 110 -6.40 -3.27 -10.11
CA LEU A 110 -5.89 -2.86 -8.81
C LEU A 110 -6.91 -3.20 -7.72
N VAL A 111 -6.54 -4.03 -6.75
CA VAL A 111 -7.45 -4.48 -5.68
C VAL A 111 -6.90 -4.09 -4.30
N GLY A 112 -7.52 -3.09 -3.70
CA GLY A 112 -7.12 -2.53 -2.41
C GLY A 112 -8.08 -2.88 -1.28
N GLY A 113 -7.57 -3.22 -0.10
CA GLY A 113 -8.38 -3.47 1.10
C GLY A 113 -7.96 -2.60 2.28
N GLY A 114 -8.85 -1.73 2.76
CA GLY A 114 -8.60 -0.87 3.93
C GLY A 114 -7.33 -0.02 3.79
N ILE A 115 -6.40 -0.13 4.74
CA ILE A 115 -5.11 0.59 4.69
C ILE A 115 -4.10 0.01 3.70
N GLY A 116 -4.46 -1.04 2.94
CA GLY A 116 -3.72 -1.50 1.77
C GLY A 116 -4.04 -0.75 0.48
N VAL A 117 -5.10 0.07 0.46
CA VAL A 117 -5.44 0.94 -0.69
C VAL A 117 -4.33 1.95 -1.06
N PRO A 118 -3.67 2.65 -0.11
CA PRO A 118 -2.75 3.74 -0.42
C PRO A 118 -1.63 3.43 -1.42
N PRO A 119 -0.83 2.35 -1.30
CA PRO A 119 0.26 2.08 -2.25
C PRO A 119 -0.19 1.84 -3.70
N LEU A 120 -1.48 1.53 -3.91
CA LEU A 120 -2.04 1.34 -5.25
C LEU A 120 -2.29 2.68 -5.97
N TYR A 121 -2.33 3.81 -5.25
CA TYR A 121 -2.60 5.11 -5.84
C TYR A 121 -1.45 5.55 -6.77
N GLU A 122 -0.22 5.54 -6.26
CA GLU A 122 0.95 5.79 -7.10
C GLU A 122 1.09 4.76 -8.23
N LEU A 123 0.75 3.49 -7.98
CA LEU A 123 0.77 2.46 -9.01
C LEU A 123 -0.19 2.81 -10.15
N ALA A 124 -1.43 3.19 -9.84
CA ALA A 124 -2.42 3.64 -10.81
C ALA A 124 -1.89 4.83 -11.62
N LYS A 125 -1.35 5.84 -10.95
CA LYS A 125 -0.77 7.03 -11.59
C LYS A 125 0.31 6.68 -12.60
N GLN A 126 1.23 5.78 -12.26
CA GLN A 126 2.32 5.37 -13.14
C GLN A 126 1.84 4.48 -14.30
N LEU A 127 0.88 3.58 -14.05
CA LEU A 127 0.31 2.72 -15.09
C LEU A 127 -0.48 3.52 -16.13
N VAL A 128 -1.31 4.47 -15.70
CA VAL A 128 -2.04 5.38 -16.61
C VAL A 128 -1.05 6.18 -17.46
N LYS A 129 0.00 6.74 -16.85
CA LYS A 129 1.07 7.45 -17.59
C LYS A 129 1.77 6.56 -18.64
N LYS A 130 1.81 5.25 -18.42
CA LYS A 130 2.36 4.24 -19.35
C LYS A 130 1.38 3.82 -20.46
N GLY A 131 0.14 4.32 -20.44
CA GLY A 131 -0.90 3.95 -21.41
C GLY A 131 -1.60 2.63 -21.10
N VAL A 132 -1.52 2.14 -19.85
CA VAL A 132 -2.24 0.95 -19.39
C VAL A 132 -3.66 1.35 -18.99
N PHE A 133 -4.65 0.54 -19.36
CA PHE A 133 -6.02 0.69 -18.88
C PHE A 133 -6.12 0.16 -17.46
N VAL A 134 -6.58 1.00 -16.52
CA VAL A 134 -6.64 0.65 -15.10
C VAL A 134 -8.10 0.49 -14.67
N THR A 135 -8.39 -0.61 -13.99
CA THR A 135 -9.64 -0.81 -13.24
C THR A 135 -9.30 -0.97 -11.77
N ILE A 136 -10.07 -0.34 -10.89
CA ILE A 136 -9.79 -0.27 -9.46
C ILE A 136 -10.96 -0.85 -8.67
N VAL A 137 -10.66 -1.72 -7.70
CA VAL A 137 -11.63 -2.26 -6.74
C VAL A 137 -11.14 -1.97 -5.32
N LEU A 138 -11.91 -1.18 -4.57
CA LEU A 138 -11.59 -0.75 -3.21
C LEU A 138 -12.54 -1.42 -2.22
N GLY A 139 -12.00 -2.18 -1.27
CA GLY A 139 -12.75 -2.86 -0.22
C GLY A 139 -12.56 -2.21 1.14
N PHE A 140 -13.67 -1.93 1.83
CA PHE A 140 -13.67 -1.38 3.18
C PHE A 140 -14.61 -2.18 4.11
N GLN A 141 -14.43 -2.03 5.42
CA GLN A 141 -15.35 -2.67 6.38
C GLN A 141 -16.72 -1.97 6.39
N THR A 142 -16.72 -0.64 6.32
CA THR A 142 -17.89 0.23 6.38
C THR A 142 -17.59 1.56 5.68
N LYS A 143 -18.61 2.36 5.39
CA LYS A 143 -18.52 3.68 4.77
C LYS A 143 -17.64 4.65 5.56
N ASP A 144 -17.70 4.62 6.88
CA ASP A 144 -16.96 5.54 7.76
C ASP A 144 -15.43 5.46 7.58
N VAL A 145 -14.93 4.34 7.05
CA VAL A 145 -13.50 4.10 6.82
C VAL A 145 -13.14 4.02 5.34
N ALA A 146 -14.09 4.34 4.45
CA ALA A 146 -13.86 4.45 3.02
C ALA A 146 -13.23 5.80 2.69
N PHE A 147 -12.26 5.82 1.78
CA PHE A 147 -11.56 7.03 1.34
C PHE A 147 -11.03 6.87 -0.08
N TYR A 148 -10.64 7.99 -0.70
CA TYR A 148 -9.94 8.06 -2.00
C TYR A 148 -10.68 7.53 -3.23
N GLU A 149 -11.95 7.14 -3.15
CA GLU A 149 -12.72 6.70 -4.34
C GLU A 149 -12.64 7.72 -5.49
N GLU A 150 -13.00 8.98 -5.25
CA GLU A 150 -12.95 10.04 -6.27
C GLU A 150 -11.54 10.25 -6.83
N ARG A 151 -10.51 10.09 -5.96
CA ARG A 151 -9.10 10.21 -6.36
C ARG A 151 -8.70 9.08 -7.30
N PHE A 152 -9.11 7.84 -7.02
CA PHE A 152 -8.88 6.70 -7.90
C PHE A 152 -9.70 6.76 -9.20
N ALA A 153 -10.92 7.29 -9.13
CA ALA A 153 -11.80 7.44 -10.30
C ALA A 153 -11.18 8.34 -11.39
N SER A 154 -10.22 9.19 -11.04
CA SER A 154 -9.45 9.98 -12.01
C SER A 154 -8.48 9.16 -12.87
N PHE A 155 -8.15 7.93 -12.47
CA PHE A 155 -7.23 7.03 -13.19
C PHE A 155 -7.93 5.95 -14.00
N GLY A 156 -9.17 5.59 -13.65
CA GLY A 156 -9.89 4.53 -14.32
C GLY A 156 -11.18 4.16 -13.61
N GLU A 157 -11.90 3.20 -14.20
CA GLU A 157 -13.16 2.71 -13.64
C GLU A 157 -12.92 2.16 -12.23
N THR A 158 -13.66 2.71 -11.26
CA THR A 158 -13.43 2.45 -9.83
C THR A 158 -14.71 1.93 -9.20
N TYR A 159 -14.58 0.81 -8.48
CA TYR A 159 -15.66 0.15 -7.77
C TYR A 159 -15.34 0.12 -6.28
N VAL A 160 -16.35 0.34 -5.45
CA VAL A 160 -16.23 0.25 -3.99
C VAL A 160 -17.11 -0.87 -3.45
N ALA A 161 -16.56 -1.67 -2.54
CA ALA A 161 -17.30 -2.64 -1.74
C ALA A 161 -17.16 -2.34 -0.24
N THR A 162 -18.26 -2.52 0.48
CA THR A 162 -18.27 -2.53 1.95
C THR A 162 -18.81 -3.83 2.48
N VAL A 163 -18.15 -4.40 3.50
CA VAL A 163 -18.56 -5.67 4.11
C VAL A 163 -19.99 -5.59 4.66
N ASP A 164 -20.34 -4.48 5.31
CA ASP A 164 -21.67 -4.24 5.87
C ASP A 164 -22.72 -3.78 4.84
N GLY A 165 -22.29 -3.36 3.64
CA GLY A 165 -23.16 -2.81 2.59
C GLY A 165 -23.58 -1.35 2.83
N SER A 166 -22.91 -0.64 3.74
CA SER A 166 -23.18 0.78 4.02
C SER A 166 -22.82 1.72 2.86
N TYR A 167 -22.00 1.27 1.91
CA TYR A 167 -21.62 2.03 0.72
C TYR A 167 -21.12 1.13 -0.42
N GLY A 168 -21.44 1.51 -1.67
CA GLY A 168 -21.08 0.72 -2.85
C GLY A 168 -21.75 -0.67 -2.84
N MET A 169 -21.03 -1.68 -3.33
CA MET A 169 -21.50 -3.06 -3.32
C MET A 169 -21.34 -3.69 -1.93
N LYS A 170 -22.38 -4.36 -1.42
CA LYS A 170 -22.26 -5.17 -0.20
C LYS A 170 -21.43 -6.42 -0.48
N GLY A 171 -20.40 -6.66 0.34
CA GLY A 171 -19.57 -7.86 0.27
C GLY A 171 -18.08 -7.55 0.23
N PHE A 172 -17.33 -8.42 -0.44
CA PHE A 172 -15.88 -8.34 -0.60
C PHE A 172 -15.49 -7.88 -2.01
N VAL A 173 -14.22 -7.51 -2.17
CA VAL A 173 -13.64 -7.12 -3.47
C VAL A 173 -13.75 -8.23 -4.53
N THR A 174 -13.70 -9.51 -4.13
CA THR A 174 -13.91 -10.65 -5.02
C THR A 174 -15.32 -10.66 -5.60
N ASP A 175 -16.33 -10.30 -4.80
CA ASP A 175 -17.73 -10.26 -5.26
C ASP A 175 -17.91 -9.21 -6.36
N VAL A 176 -17.20 -8.07 -6.25
CA VAL A 176 -17.17 -7.03 -7.30
C VAL A 176 -16.55 -7.56 -8.58
N ILE A 177 -15.40 -8.24 -8.49
CA ILE A 177 -14.70 -8.81 -9.64
C ILE A 177 -15.62 -9.78 -10.40
N HIS A 178 -16.34 -10.65 -9.69
CA HIS A 178 -17.31 -11.59 -10.27
C HIS A 178 -18.52 -10.90 -10.86
N HIS A 179 -19.12 -9.96 -10.12
CA HIS A 179 -20.35 -9.28 -10.52
C HIS A 179 -20.19 -8.51 -11.83
N TYR A 180 -19.10 -7.74 -11.94
CA TYR A 180 -18.81 -6.94 -13.13
C TYR A 180 -17.99 -7.71 -14.20
N ARG A 181 -17.63 -8.97 -13.92
CA ARG A 181 -16.84 -9.83 -14.81
C ARG A 181 -15.56 -9.14 -15.29
N LEU A 182 -14.83 -8.54 -14.34
CA LEU A 182 -13.67 -7.72 -14.63
C LEU A 182 -12.56 -8.55 -15.27
N SER A 183 -12.05 -8.10 -16.42
CA SER A 183 -10.95 -8.73 -17.14
C SER A 183 -9.66 -7.94 -16.98
N PHE A 184 -8.53 -8.63 -16.87
CA PHE A 184 -7.22 -8.01 -16.72
C PHE A 184 -6.10 -8.89 -17.27
N ASP A 185 -4.96 -8.28 -17.59
CA ASP A 185 -3.72 -8.98 -17.93
C ASP A 185 -2.88 -9.22 -16.67
N VAL A 186 -2.85 -8.25 -15.75
CA VAL A 186 -2.12 -8.33 -14.47
C VAL A 186 -2.97 -7.78 -13.33
N LEU A 187 -2.97 -8.48 -12.19
CA LEU A 187 -3.60 -8.06 -10.94
C LEU A 187 -2.55 -7.58 -9.95
N TYR A 188 -2.75 -6.40 -9.37
CA TYR A 188 -1.95 -5.91 -8.25
C TYR A 188 -2.85 -5.71 -7.03
N ALA A 189 -2.48 -6.27 -5.89
CA ALA A 189 -3.28 -6.19 -4.68
C ALA A 189 -2.48 -5.82 -3.43
N CYS A 190 -3.14 -5.11 -2.53
CA CYS A 190 -2.62 -4.80 -1.19
C CYS A 190 -3.79 -4.69 -0.21
N GLY A 191 -3.68 -5.37 0.93
CA GLY A 191 -4.73 -5.40 1.94
C GLY A 191 -4.61 -6.60 2.88
N PRO A 192 -5.67 -6.94 3.62
CA PRO A 192 -5.64 -8.01 4.61
C PRO A 192 -5.27 -9.36 4.02
N LYS A 193 -4.48 -10.17 4.75
CA LYS A 193 -4.07 -11.52 4.31
C LYS A 193 -5.21 -12.40 3.78
N PRO A 194 -6.41 -12.45 4.40
CA PRO A 194 -7.52 -13.24 3.84
C PRO A 194 -7.92 -12.79 2.43
N MET A 195 -7.92 -11.48 2.16
CA MET A 195 -8.19 -10.92 0.84
C MET A 195 -7.13 -11.34 -0.17
N LEU A 196 -5.84 -11.17 0.19
CA LEU A 196 -4.73 -11.54 -0.69
C LEU A 196 -4.71 -13.04 -1.00
N ARG A 197 -5.04 -13.88 0.00
CA ARG A 197 -5.15 -15.34 -0.18
C ARG A 197 -6.30 -15.71 -1.10
N ALA A 198 -7.45 -15.05 -0.98
CA ALA A 198 -8.59 -15.29 -1.86
C ALA A 198 -8.21 -14.98 -3.33
N LEU A 199 -7.63 -13.80 -3.58
CA LEU A 199 -7.18 -13.40 -4.92
C LEU A 199 -6.12 -14.36 -5.50
N ALA A 200 -5.13 -14.76 -4.69
CA ALA A 200 -4.07 -15.67 -5.13
C ALA A 200 -4.62 -17.05 -5.53
N ASN A 201 -5.62 -17.56 -4.79
CA ASN A 201 -6.23 -18.86 -5.04
C ASN A 201 -7.21 -18.83 -6.20
N GLU A 202 -7.88 -17.71 -6.42
CA GLU A 202 -8.87 -17.54 -7.49
C GLU A 202 -8.21 -17.37 -8.86
N PHE A 203 -7.01 -16.77 -8.90
CA PHE A 203 -6.27 -16.47 -10.12
C PHE A 203 -4.88 -17.14 -10.17
N PRO A 204 -4.76 -18.47 -9.98
CA PRO A 204 -3.47 -19.15 -9.81
C PRO A 204 -2.62 -19.20 -11.10
N HIS A 205 -3.23 -18.94 -12.26
CA HIS A 205 -2.57 -18.99 -13.57
C HIS A 205 -2.35 -17.60 -14.19
N GLN A 206 -2.70 -16.53 -13.48
CA GLN A 206 -2.52 -15.15 -13.94
C GLN A 206 -1.35 -14.49 -13.22
N ASP A 207 -0.87 -13.38 -13.78
CA ASP A 207 0.13 -12.56 -13.13
C ASP A 207 -0.52 -11.74 -12.01
N VAL A 208 -0.31 -12.21 -10.78
CA VAL A 208 -0.82 -11.60 -9.56
C VAL A 208 0.34 -11.15 -8.69
N TYR A 209 0.36 -9.87 -8.32
CA TYR A 209 1.34 -9.28 -7.41
C TYR A 209 0.67 -8.81 -6.11
N LEU A 210 1.21 -9.23 -4.98
CA LEU A 210 0.62 -9.03 -3.66
C LEU A 210 1.61 -8.26 -2.79
N SER A 211 1.20 -7.12 -2.24
CA SER A 211 1.96 -6.39 -1.23
C SER A 211 1.57 -6.87 0.17
N LEU A 212 2.55 -7.41 0.91
CA LEU A 212 2.36 -7.99 2.23
C LEU A 212 2.77 -7.06 3.35
N GLU A 213 2.05 -7.17 4.46
CA GLU A 213 2.39 -6.54 5.73
C GLU A 213 2.83 -7.60 6.74
N GLU A 214 3.95 -7.31 7.42
CA GLU A 214 4.47 -8.13 8.52
C GLU A 214 5.01 -7.22 9.63
N ARG A 215 5.16 -7.78 10.84
CA ARG A 215 5.81 -7.06 11.94
C ARG A 215 7.28 -6.82 11.61
N MET A 216 7.72 -5.56 11.69
CA MET A 216 9.09 -5.16 11.37
C MET A 216 9.83 -4.60 12.59
N GLY A 217 11.10 -4.99 12.73
CA GLY A 217 12.04 -4.39 13.69
C GLY A 217 12.96 -3.37 13.02
N CYS A 218 13.90 -3.84 12.19
CA CYS A 218 14.92 -2.99 11.57
C CYS A 218 14.47 -2.29 10.26
N GLY A 219 13.53 -2.89 9.51
CA GLY A 219 13.10 -2.41 8.20
C GLY A 219 14.13 -2.53 7.06
N VAL A 220 15.32 -3.10 7.30
CA VAL A 220 16.44 -3.16 6.34
C VAL A 220 16.99 -4.58 6.13
N GLY A 221 16.28 -5.60 6.60
CA GLY A 221 16.61 -7.01 6.34
C GLY A 221 17.61 -7.65 7.31
N ALA A 222 18.02 -6.96 8.38
CA ALA A 222 19.03 -7.46 9.33
C ALA A 222 18.47 -8.35 10.46
N CYS A 223 17.26 -8.07 10.96
CA CYS A 223 16.75 -8.69 12.19
C CYS A 223 15.89 -9.97 11.99
N PHE A 224 15.53 -10.31 10.76
CA PHE A 224 14.68 -11.46 10.42
C PHE A 224 13.27 -11.49 11.08
N ALA A 225 12.80 -10.39 11.67
CA ALA A 225 11.45 -10.30 12.26
C ALA A 225 10.30 -10.44 11.25
N CYS A 226 10.51 -10.01 10.00
CA CYS A 226 9.48 -9.94 8.97
C CYS A 226 9.64 -11.06 7.92
N VAL A 227 9.88 -12.30 8.36
CA VAL A 227 10.08 -13.44 7.45
C VAL A 227 8.76 -14.06 7.00
N CYS A 228 8.66 -14.35 5.72
CA CYS A 228 7.64 -15.20 5.11
C CYS A 228 8.32 -16.47 4.59
N ARG A 229 7.70 -17.64 4.79
CA ARG A 229 8.23 -18.91 4.29
C ARG A 229 8.07 -19.00 2.78
N VAL A 230 9.03 -19.63 2.11
CA VAL A 230 8.89 -20.00 0.69
C VAL A 230 8.15 -21.34 0.59
N PRO A 231 7.13 -21.49 -0.27
CA PRO A 231 6.44 -22.75 -0.45
C PRO A 231 7.38 -23.89 -0.84
N HIS A 232 7.06 -25.11 -0.40
CA HIS A 232 7.85 -26.32 -0.68
C HIS A 232 9.32 -26.29 -0.20
N SER A 233 9.63 -25.43 0.78
CA SER A 233 10.93 -25.40 1.43
C SER A 233 10.76 -25.34 2.95
N GLU A 234 11.56 -26.13 3.67
CA GLU A 234 11.57 -26.12 5.14
C GLU A 234 12.42 -24.98 5.72
N THR A 235 13.40 -24.50 4.96
CA THR A 235 14.44 -23.57 5.44
C THR A 235 14.45 -22.24 4.71
N ALA A 236 13.91 -22.17 3.50
CA ALA A 236 13.92 -20.93 2.72
C ALA A 236 12.84 -19.96 3.21
N TYR A 237 13.24 -18.70 3.35
CA TYR A 237 12.38 -17.60 3.71
C TYR A 237 12.74 -16.35 2.91
N LYS A 238 11.79 -15.44 2.80
CA LYS A 238 11.97 -14.08 2.30
C LYS A 238 11.60 -13.08 3.37
N LYS A 239 12.29 -11.94 3.39
CA LYS A 239 12.08 -10.85 4.35
C LYS A 239 11.24 -9.77 3.69
N VAL A 240 10.06 -9.48 4.22
CA VAL A 240 9.14 -8.48 3.65
C VAL A 240 9.80 -7.11 3.47
N CYS A 241 10.68 -6.68 4.39
CA CYS A 241 11.30 -5.35 4.29
C CYS A 241 12.42 -5.20 3.24
N SER A 242 13.08 -6.30 2.83
CA SER A 242 14.21 -6.26 1.88
C SER A 242 13.95 -7.00 0.58
N ASP A 243 13.18 -8.08 0.64
CA ASP A 243 12.89 -8.95 -0.49
C ASP A 243 11.49 -8.61 -1.06
N GLY A 244 10.58 -8.14 -0.20
CA GLY A 244 9.28 -7.56 -0.58
C GLY A 244 9.24 -6.04 -0.37
N PRO A 245 8.09 -5.41 -0.10
CA PRO A 245 6.85 -6.04 0.37
C PRO A 245 6.02 -6.69 -0.72
N VAL A 246 6.29 -6.37 -1.99
CA VAL A 246 5.57 -6.94 -3.12
C VAL A 246 6.19 -8.26 -3.55
N PHE A 247 5.36 -9.30 -3.64
CA PHE A 247 5.73 -10.62 -4.12
C PHE A 247 4.76 -11.07 -5.22
N ARG A 248 5.21 -11.95 -6.12
CA ARG A 248 4.28 -12.65 -7.02
C ARG A 248 3.48 -13.67 -6.21
N ALA A 249 2.21 -13.91 -6.57
CA ALA A 249 1.44 -14.98 -5.96
C ALA A 249 2.18 -16.33 -6.09
N GLY A 250 2.21 -17.10 -5.00
CA GLY A 250 2.95 -18.37 -4.91
C GLY A 250 4.44 -18.22 -4.54
N GLU A 251 5.00 -17.01 -4.47
CA GLU A 251 6.41 -16.82 -4.11
C GLU A 251 6.67 -17.00 -2.60
N VAL A 252 5.68 -16.69 -1.78
CA VAL A 252 5.71 -16.79 -0.31
C VAL A 252 4.37 -17.32 0.21
N VAL A 253 4.40 -17.93 1.41
CA VAL A 253 3.20 -18.38 2.10
C VAL A 253 2.47 -17.18 2.72
N LEU A 254 1.18 -17.03 2.41
CA LEU A 254 0.29 -15.96 2.88
C LEU A 254 -0.31 -16.26 4.26
#